data_AF-A0A314Y876-F1
#
_entry.id   AF-A0A314Y876-F1
#
_cell.length_a   1.000
_cell.length_b   1.000
_cell.length_c   1.000
_cell.angle_alpha   90.00
_cell.angle_beta   90.00
_cell.angle_gamma   90.00
#
_symmetry.space_group_name_H-M   'P 1'
#
loop_
_entity.id
_entity.type
_entity.pdbx_description
1 polymer ?
#
loop_
_entity_poly.entity_id
_entity_poly.type
_entity_poly.pdbx_seq_one_letter_code
_entity_poly.pdbx_strand_id
1 'polypeptide(L)' 'MDREMPEMDGFEATRQIRKEEEPYNLHIPIIVLTGHAPGKERRKMIEAGMDKHLSKTVPKGTFA' A
#
# COMPACT_ATOMS: atom_id res chain seq x y z
N MET A 1 1.86 3.51 -3.60
CA MET A 1 2.62 2.34 -4.08
C MET A 1 1.65 1.26 -4.56
N ASP A 2 1.98 0.55 -5.64
CA ASP A 2 1.24 -0.64 -6.07
C ASP A 2 1.63 -1.84 -5.19
N ARG A 3 0.66 -2.67 -4.83
CA ARG A 3 0.96 -3.89 -4.06
C ARG A 3 1.51 -5.00 -4.95
N GLU A 4 1.02 -5.12 -6.18
CA GLU A 4 1.41 -6.20 -7.11
C GLU A 4 2.59 -5.75 -7.98
N MET A 5 3.77 -5.71 -7.37
CA MET A 5 5.01 -5.38 -8.05
C MET A 5 5.75 -6.65 -8.47
N PRO A 6 6.39 -6.68 -9.66
CA PRO A 6 6.94 -7.90 -10.25
C PRO A 6 8.19 -8.45 -9.55
N GLU A 7 8.98 -7.60 -8.90
CA GLU A 7 10.26 -7.99 -8.26
C GLU A 7 10.20 -8.01 -6.73
N MET A 8 9.45 -7.07 -6.12
CA MET A 8 9.36 -6.91 -4.67
C MET A 8 7.92 -6.52 -4.30
N ASP A 9 7.29 -7.25 -3.38
CA ASP A 9 5.94 -6.93 -2.90
C ASP A 9 5.90 -5.56 -2.21
N GLY A 10 4.81 -4.82 -2.41
CA GLY A 10 4.60 -3.53 -1.76
C GLY A 10 4.66 -3.60 -0.22
N PHE A 11 4.35 -4.75 0.39
CA PHE A 11 4.57 -4.92 1.84
C PHE A 11 6.05 -4.89 2.23
N GLU A 12 6.91 -5.53 1.45
CA GLU A 12 8.35 -5.56 1.70
C GLU A 12 8.97 -4.19 1.45
N ALA A 13 8.60 -3.54 0.35
CA ALA A 13 9.03 -2.18 0.05
C ALA A 13 8.65 -1.19 1.16
N THR A 14 7.43 -1.31 1.72
CA THR A 14 7.00 -0.46 2.85
C THR A 14 7.91 -0.67 4.06
N ARG A 15 8.24 -1.92 4.40
CA ARG A 15 9.12 -2.23 5.53
C ARG A 15 10.53 -1.70 5.33
N GLN A 16 11.05 -1.74 4.11
CA GLN A 16 12.36 -1.17 3.78
C GLN A 16 12.33 0.36 3.93
N ILE A 17 11.31 1.03 3.40
CA ILE A 17 11.14 2.48 3.56
C ILE A 17 11.08 2.85 5.06
N ARG A 18 10.31 2.12 5.89
CA ARG A 18 10.26 2.40 7.33
C ARG A 18 11.59 2.21 8.05
N LYS A 19 12.42 1.26 7.62
CA LYS A 19 13.78 1.10 8.16
C LYS A 19 14.71 2.24 7.75
N GLU A 20 14.57 2.72 6.53
CA GLU A 20 15.37 3.85 6.03
C GLU A 20 14.91 5.18 6.63
N GLU A 21 13.66 5.29 7.08
CA GLU A 21 13.13 6.48 7.77
C GLU A 21 13.63 6.65 9.20
N GLU A 22 13.92 5.55 9.90
CA GLU A 22 14.31 5.54 11.32
C GLU A 22 15.46 6.51 11.64
N PRO A 23 16.57 6.56 10.87
CA PRO A 23 17.68 7.48 11.14
C PRO A 23 17.32 8.95 10.95
N TYR A 24 16.33 9.25 10.11
CA TYR A 24 15.93 10.62 9.81
C TYR A 24 14.80 11.13 10.72
N ASN A 25 14.20 10.24 11.53
CA ASN A 25 13.02 10.53 12.34
C ASN A 25 11.90 11.18 11.51
N LEU A 26 11.71 10.68 10.29
CA LEU A 26 10.68 11.12 9.36
C LEU A 26 9.62 10.03 9.22
N HIS A 27 8.42 10.44 8.82
CA HIS A 27 7.33 9.52 8.51
C HIS A 27 6.74 9.90 7.15
N ILE A 28 7.12 9.17 6.10
CA ILE A 28 6.59 9.40 4.76
C ILE A 28 5.22 8.70 4.69
N PRO A 29 4.16 9.40 4.26
CA PRO A 29 2.86 8.77 4.07
C PRO A 29 2.91 7.72 2.95
N ILE A 30 2.67 6.46 3.29
CA ILE A 30 2.62 5.35 2.32
C ILE A 30 1.16 4.96 2.08
N ILE A 31 0.67 5.25 0.88
CA ILE A 31 -0.67 4.90 0.42
C ILE A 31 -0.57 3.72 -0.55
N VAL A 32 -1.17 2.58 -0.19
CA VAL A 32 -1.18 1.39 -1.06
C VAL A 32 -2.39 1.37 -1.98
N LEU A 33 -2.17 0.99 -3.24
CA LEU A 33 -3.22 0.71 -4.21
C LEU A 33 -3.49 -0.81 -4.22
N THR A 34 -4.72 -1.22 -3.94
CA THR A 34 -5.13 -2.65 -3.94
C THR A 34 -6.29 -2.89 -4.89
N GLY A 35 -6.25 -3.97 -5.65
CA GLY A 35 -7.38 -4.43 -6.48
C GLY A 35 -8.46 -5.17 -5.69
N HIS A 36 -8.24 -5.47 -4.40
CA HIS A 36 -9.09 -6.32 -3.58
C HIS A 36 -9.88 -5.52 -2.53
N ALA A 37 -11.05 -6.05 -2.14
CA ALA A 37 -11.91 -5.42 -1.15
C ALA A 37 -11.24 -5.34 0.24
N PRO A 38 -11.45 -4.25 1.01
CA PRO A 38 -10.61 -3.86 2.16
C PRO A 38 -10.75 -4.71 3.44
N GLY A 39 -11.40 -5.88 3.38
CA GLY A 39 -11.72 -6.67 4.57
C GLY A 39 -10.54 -7.44 5.16
N LYS A 40 -9.88 -8.28 4.37
CA LYS A 40 -8.87 -9.24 4.87
C LYS A 40 -7.45 -8.66 4.93
N GLU A 41 -7.18 -7.64 4.13
CA GLU A 41 -5.82 -7.16 3.90
C GLU A 41 -5.45 -5.97 4.78
N ARG A 42 -6.45 -5.30 5.36
CA ARG A 42 -6.26 -4.13 6.20
C ARG A 42 -5.34 -4.39 7.40
N ARG A 43 -5.43 -5.57 8.03
CA ARG A 43 -4.51 -5.94 9.13
C ARG A 43 -3.06 -6.04 8.66
N LYS A 44 -2.83 -6.71 7.53
CA LYS A 44 -1.48 -6.85 6.94
C LYS A 44 -0.88 -5.50 6.53
N MET A 45 -1.71 -4.59 6.02
CA MET A 45 -1.31 -3.23 5.65
C MET A 45 -0.88 -2.41 6.88
N ILE A 46 -1.64 -2.48 7.97
CA ILE A 46 -1.28 -1.79 9.22
C ILE A 46 0.01 -2.38 9.81
N GLU A 47 0.14 -3.71 9.85
CA GLU A 47 1.34 -4.40 10.36
C GLU A 47 2.60 -4.11 9.51
N ALA A 48 2.44 -3.82 8.22
CA ALA A 48 3.55 -3.44 7.35
C ALA A 48 3.97 -1.96 7.51
N GLY A 49 3.16 -1.13 8.19
CA GLY A 49 3.41 0.29 8.35
C GLY A 49 2.81 1.17 7.24
N MET A 50 1.73 0.73 6.58
CA MET A 50 1.02 1.53 5.58
C MET A 50 -0.04 2.43 6.23
N ASP A 51 -0.15 3.67 5.77
CA ASP A 51 -1.03 4.68 6.36
C ASP A 51 -2.47 4.61 5.83
N LYS A 52 -2.61 4.38 4.52
CA LYS A 52 -3.91 4.30 3.83
C LYS A 52 -3.87 3.28 2.71
N HIS A 53 -5.05 2.79 2.34
CA HIS A 53 -5.24 2.03 1.11
C HIS A 53 -6.25 2.73 0.20
N LEU A 54 -6.04 2.63 -1.10
CA LEU A 54 -6.94 3.05 -2.15
C LEU A 54 -7.28 1.82 -3.01
N SER A 55 -8.54 1.70 -3.40
CA SER A 55 -8.92 0.65 -4.34
C SER A 55 -8.49 1.05 -5.75
N LYS A 56 -7.82 0.14 -6.45
CA LYS A 56 -7.47 0.27 -7.88
C LYS A 56 -8.70 0.04 -8.78
N THR A 57 -9.87 -0.26 -8.21
CA THR A 57 -11.12 -0.33 -8.95
C THR A 57 -11.54 1.08 -9.38
N VAL A 58 -11.24 1.42 -10.63
CA VAL A 58 -11.99 2.44 -11.34
C VAL A 58 -13.41 1.91 -11.56
N PRO A 59 -14.47 2.66 -11.22
CA PRO A 59 -15.80 2.33 -11.72
C PRO A 59 -15.68 2.20 -13.23
N LYS A 60 -16.05 1.04 -13.80
CA LYS A 60 -16.26 0.96 -15.23
C LYS A 60 -17.41 1.92 -15.51
N GLY A 61 -17.08 3.11 -16.01
CA GLY A 61 -18.07 4.00 -16.57
C GLY A 61 -18.79 3.20 -17.64
N THR A 62 -20.04 2.86 -17.39
CA THR A 62 -20.95 2.44 -18.44
C THR A 62 -21.04 3.64 -19.36
N PHE A 63 -20.24 3.66 -20.41
CA PHE A 63 -20.46 4.51 -21.56
C PHE A 63 -21.71 3.95 -22.23
N ALA A 64 -22.87 4.41 -21.76
CA ALA A 64 -24.15 4.30 -22.43
C ALA A 64 -24.23 5.37 -23.52
#